data_AF-A0A6M3LQ57-F1
#
_entry.id   AF-A0A6M3LQ57-F1
#
_cell.length_a   1.000
_cell.length_b   1.000
_cell.length_c   1.000
_cell.angle_alpha   90.00
_cell.angle_beta   90.00
_cell.angle_gamma   90.00
#
_symmetry.space_group_name_H-M   'P 1'
#
loop_
_entity.id
_entity.type
_entity.pdbx_description
1 polymer ?
#
loop_
_entity_poly.entity_id
_entity_poly.type
_entity_poly.pdbx_seq_one_letter_code
_entity_poly.pdbx_strand_id
1 'polypeptide(L)'
;MTTATQTAEKVRKVLTMGDCDRCFASKERGTIIDTIDPATGLSWCYGKTLAQCREEYPDAEEMSVGAFCAWKAERQRTPIAWTPTTAERFDDMLNVLPPAAGVRGAFLVGEPYDHDAGNGQPRFQGFRQWGKEFFQSNRPLTRAEFRAEIARLHD
;
A
#
# COMPACT_ATOMS: atom_id res chain seq x y z
N MET A 1 -6.95 -64.66 2.76
CA MET A 1 -6.37 -63.55 1.98
C MET A 1 -7.51 -62.77 1.37
N THR A 2 -7.90 -61.63 1.96
CA THR A 2 -8.84 -60.70 1.31
C THR A 2 -8.50 -59.29 1.77
N THR A 3 -8.29 -58.44 0.78
CA THR A 3 -7.49 -57.22 0.78
C THR A 3 -8.25 -56.05 1.40
N ALA A 4 -7.57 -55.29 2.26
CA ALA A 4 -8.05 -54.00 2.75
C ALA A 4 -7.96 -52.95 1.62
N THR A 5 -9.08 -52.35 1.25
CA THR A 5 -9.11 -51.17 0.38
C THR A 5 -9.08 -49.94 1.27
N GLN A 6 -7.90 -49.38 1.51
CA GLN A 6 -7.76 -48.03 2.07
C GLN A 6 -7.99 -47.01 0.96
N THR A 7 -9.15 -46.37 0.98
CA THR A 7 -9.45 -45.20 0.14
C THR A 7 -8.77 -43.98 0.76
N ALA A 8 -7.65 -43.55 0.19
CA ALA A 8 -7.03 -42.28 0.57
C ALA A 8 -7.87 -41.12 0.02
N GLU A 9 -8.71 -40.56 0.88
CA GLU A 9 -9.43 -39.31 0.63
C GLU A 9 -8.39 -38.17 0.52
N LYS A 10 -8.09 -37.75 -0.71
CA LYS A 10 -7.27 -36.55 -0.95
C LYS A 10 -8.07 -35.34 -0.46
N VAL A 11 -7.75 -34.86 0.74
CA VAL A 11 -8.27 -33.59 1.25
C VAL A 11 -7.92 -32.50 0.22
N ARG A 12 -8.92 -32.00 -0.50
CA ARG A 12 -8.77 -30.89 -1.44
C ARG A 12 -8.36 -29.68 -0.61
N LYS A 13 -7.16 -29.14 -0.83
CA LYS A 13 -6.71 -27.91 -0.16
C LYS A 13 -7.75 -26.81 -0.44
N VAL A 14 -8.32 -26.26 0.62
CA VAL A 14 -9.16 -25.06 0.53
C VAL A 14 -8.22 -23.90 0.18
N LEU A 15 -8.42 -23.30 -0.99
CA LEU A 15 -7.67 -22.11 -1.39
C LEU A 15 -8.12 -20.93 -0.53
N THR A 16 -7.19 -20.03 -0.25
CA THR A 16 -7.41 -18.73 0.40
C THR A 16 -6.91 -17.62 -0.51
N MET A 17 -7.29 -16.37 -0.22
CA MET A 17 -6.76 -15.22 -0.96
C MET A 17 -5.22 -15.11 -0.89
N GLY A 18 -4.60 -15.65 0.17
CA GLY A 18 -3.14 -15.71 0.29
C GLY A 18 -2.47 -16.68 -0.69
N ASP A 19 -3.24 -17.56 -1.32
CA ASP A 19 -2.76 -18.46 -2.38
C ASP A 19 -2.82 -17.82 -3.79
N CYS A 20 -3.41 -16.63 -3.92
CA CYS A 20 -3.52 -15.92 -5.20
C CYS A 20 -2.22 -15.15 -5.49
N ASP A 21 -1.50 -15.52 -6.54
CA ASP A 21 -0.27 -14.86 -7.00
C ASP A 21 -0.49 -13.85 -8.13
N ARG A 22 -1.72 -13.82 -8.68
CA ARG A 22 -2.15 -12.99 -9.80
C ARG A 22 -3.33 -12.11 -9.43
N CYS A 23 -3.48 -11.01 -10.15
CA CYS A 23 -4.56 -10.05 -9.96
C CYS A 23 -4.98 -9.39 -11.28
N PHE A 24 -6.19 -8.86 -11.29
CA PHE A 24 -6.57 -7.79 -12.20
C PHE A 24 -6.28 -6.46 -11.52
N ALA A 25 -5.57 -5.57 -12.20
CA ALA A 25 -5.13 -4.30 -11.65
C ALA A 25 -5.42 -3.15 -12.62
N SER A 26 -5.63 -1.97 -12.04
CA SER A 26 -5.66 -0.69 -12.75
C SER A 26 -4.45 0.12 -12.30
N LYS A 27 -3.46 0.26 -13.19
CA LYS A 27 -2.28 1.09 -12.92
C LYS A 27 -2.60 2.58 -12.97
N GLU A 28 -3.63 2.98 -13.73
CA GLU A 28 -4.07 4.37 -13.74
C GLU A 28 -4.59 4.78 -12.36
N ARG A 29 -5.39 3.92 -11.72
CA ARG A 29 -5.94 4.14 -10.37
C ARG A 29 -4.96 3.76 -9.26
N GLY A 30 -3.91 3.00 -9.56
CA GLY A 30 -2.95 2.53 -8.57
C GLY A 30 -3.52 1.49 -7.60
N THR A 31 -4.46 0.68 -8.07
CA THR A 31 -5.18 -0.33 -7.26
C THR A 31 -5.19 -1.70 -7.92
N ILE A 32 -5.18 -2.74 -7.08
CA ILE A 32 -5.66 -4.07 -7.47
C ILE A 32 -7.19 -3.99 -7.47
N ILE A 33 -7.81 -4.42 -8.56
CA ILE A 33 -9.26 -4.52 -8.68
C ILE A 33 -9.73 -5.74 -7.90
N ASP A 34 -9.10 -6.89 -8.16
CA ASP A 34 -9.35 -8.15 -7.47
C ASP A 34 -8.17 -9.12 -7.68
N THR A 35 -7.99 -10.07 -6.77
CA THR A 35 -7.06 -11.19 -6.98
C THR A 35 -7.69 -12.25 -7.87
N ILE A 36 -6.90 -13.11 -8.50
CA ILE A 36 -7.40 -14.16 -9.40
C ILE A 36 -7.33 -15.50 -8.69
N ASP A 37 -8.47 -16.21 -8.65
CA ASP A 37 -8.52 -17.60 -8.19
C ASP A 37 -7.71 -18.48 -9.16
N PRO A 38 -6.64 -19.15 -8.69
CA PRO A 38 -5.79 -19.96 -9.55
C PRO A 38 -6.50 -21.19 -10.12
N ALA A 39 -7.62 -21.63 -9.52
CA ALA A 39 -8.37 -22.79 -10.00
C ALA A 39 -9.29 -22.44 -11.19
N THR A 40 -9.83 -21.23 -11.21
CA THR A 40 -10.86 -20.83 -12.20
C THR A 40 -10.38 -19.78 -13.19
N GLY A 41 -9.32 -19.03 -12.85
CA GLY A 41 -8.88 -17.89 -13.64
C GLY A 41 -9.81 -16.67 -13.54
N LEU A 42 -10.82 -16.73 -12.66
CA LEU A 42 -11.76 -15.65 -12.40
C LEU A 42 -11.30 -14.82 -11.22
N SER A 43 -11.81 -13.61 -11.14
CA SER A 43 -11.60 -12.73 -9.99
C SER A 43 -12.16 -13.39 -8.71
N TRP A 44 -11.41 -13.35 -7.62
CA TRP A 44 -11.69 -14.09 -6.39
C TRP A 44 -13.00 -13.66 -5.73
N CYS A 45 -13.20 -12.35 -5.56
CA CYS A 45 -14.36 -11.80 -4.88
C CYS A 45 -15.59 -11.71 -5.79
N TYR A 46 -15.39 -11.37 -7.07
CA TYR A 46 -16.49 -11.05 -7.98
C TYR A 46 -16.77 -12.11 -9.06
N GLY A 47 -15.92 -13.13 -9.20
CA GLY A 47 -16.10 -14.18 -10.21
C GLY A 47 -16.03 -13.67 -11.65
N LYS A 48 -15.32 -12.55 -11.90
CA LYS A 48 -15.28 -11.90 -13.22
C LYS A 48 -14.08 -12.36 -14.04
N THR A 49 -14.25 -12.41 -15.36
CA THR A 49 -13.14 -12.49 -16.31
C THR A 49 -12.49 -11.11 -16.50
N LEU A 50 -11.28 -11.09 -17.07
CA LEU A 50 -10.62 -9.83 -17.45
C LEU A 50 -11.48 -8.97 -18.39
N ALA A 51 -12.20 -9.59 -19.33
CA ALA A 51 -13.07 -8.88 -20.27
C ALA A 51 -14.20 -8.15 -19.53
N GLN A 52 -14.83 -8.81 -18.56
CA GLN A 52 -15.87 -8.19 -17.73
C GLN A 52 -15.30 -7.12 -16.80
N CYS A 53 -14.09 -7.32 -16.25
CA CYS A 53 -13.41 -6.25 -15.51
C CYS A 53 -13.16 -5.01 -16.38
N ARG A 54 -12.87 -5.19 -17.68
CA ARG A 54 -12.63 -4.08 -18.62
C ARG A 54 -13.87 -3.27 -18.97
N GLU A 55 -15.07 -3.81 -18.76
CA GLU A 55 -16.30 -3.04 -18.91
C GLU A 55 -16.40 -1.91 -17.87
N GLU A 56 -15.83 -2.11 -16.67
CA GLU A 56 -15.79 -1.12 -15.58
C GLU A 56 -14.46 -0.37 -15.48
N TYR A 57 -13.36 -1.06 -15.80
CA TYR A 57 -11.98 -0.57 -15.73
C TYR A 57 -11.30 -0.79 -17.08
N PRO A 58 -11.47 0.12 -18.05
CA PRO A 58 -10.94 -0.10 -19.41
C PRO A 58 -9.42 -0.35 -19.46
N ASP A 59 -8.67 0.15 -18.48
CA ASP A 59 -7.22 -0.05 -18.31
C ASP A 59 -6.86 -1.35 -17.57
N ALA A 60 -7.83 -2.18 -17.21
CA ALA A 60 -7.59 -3.41 -16.47
C ALA A 60 -6.63 -4.33 -17.23
N GLU A 61 -5.61 -4.77 -16.51
CA GLU A 61 -4.64 -5.75 -16.97
C GLU A 61 -4.45 -6.84 -15.93
N GLU A 62 -4.13 -8.02 -16.42
CA GLU A 62 -3.74 -9.15 -15.60
C GLU A 62 -2.23 -9.10 -15.35
N MET A 63 -1.81 -9.25 -14.10
CA MET A 63 -0.40 -9.36 -13.74
C MET A 63 -0.21 -10.18 -12.46
N SER A 64 1.04 -10.43 -12.07
CA SER A 64 1.32 -10.97 -10.74
C SER A 64 1.14 -9.89 -9.67
N VAL A 65 0.67 -10.29 -8.49
CA VAL A 65 0.57 -9.40 -7.31
C VAL A 65 1.95 -8.81 -6.99
N GLY A 66 3.01 -9.62 -7.09
CA GLY A 66 4.39 -9.17 -6.90
C GLY A 66 4.81 -8.06 -7.88
N ALA A 67 4.46 -8.18 -9.17
CA ALA A 67 4.75 -7.15 -10.16
C ALA A 67 3.97 -5.85 -9.87
N PHE A 68 2.70 -5.96 -9.48
CA PHE A 68 1.91 -4.81 -9.06
C PHE A 68 2.53 -4.10 -7.86
N CYS A 69 2.91 -4.86 -6.82
CA CYS A 69 3.53 -4.33 -5.62
C CYS A 69 4.87 -3.63 -5.90
N ALA A 70 5.71 -4.21 -6.76
CA ALA A 70 6.98 -3.60 -7.17
C ALA A 70 6.74 -2.26 -7.90
N TRP A 71 5.83 -2.24 -8.87
CA TRP A 71 5.45 -1.03 -9.60
C TRP A 71 4.88 0.06 -8.67
N LYS A 72 4.01 -0.33 -7.73
CA LYS A 72 3.40 0.61 -6.77
C LYS A 72 4.45 1.17 -5.81
N ALA A 73 5.36 0.32 -5.31
CA ALA A 73 6.43 0.73 -4.41
C ALA A 73 7.35 1.78 -5.05
N GLU A 74 7.73 1.61 -6.31
CA GLU A 74 8.55 2.59 -7.04
C GLU A 74 7.87 3.98 -7.08
N ARG A 75 6.55 4.02 -7.32
CA ARG A 75 5.76 5.25 -7.35
C ARG A 75 5.53 5.86 -5.97
N GLN A 76 5.48 5.04 -4.93
CA GLN A 76 5.37 5.49 -3.54
C GLN A 76 6.68 6.09 -3.02
N ARG A 77 7.83 5.63 -3.53
CA ARG A 77 9.18 5.99 -3.08
C ARG A 77 9.81 7.11 -3.91
N THR A 78 9.00 8.02 -4.46
CA THR A 78 9.50 9.22 -5.13
C THR A 78 10.34 10.09 -4.18
N PRO A 79 11.19 11.00 -4.68
CA PRO A 79 11.95 11.90 -3.82
C PRO A 79 11.06 12.68 -2.85
N ILE A 80 11.53 12.83 -1.61
CA ILE A 80 10.83 13.60 -0.58
C ILE A 80 11.02 15.07 -0.89
N ALA A 81 9.92 15.80 -0.99
CA ALA A 81 9.90 17.24 -1.09
C ALA A 81 8.95 17.82 -0.03
N TRP A 82 9.22 19.05 0.37
CA TRP A 82 8.45 19.76 1.38
C TRP A 82 7.74 20.94 0.73
N THR A 83 6.41 20.90 0.72
CA THR A 83 5.57 21.95 0.16
C THR A 83 5.09 22.87 1.28
N PRO A 84 5.11 24.20 1.10
CA PRO A 84 4.57 25.12 2.08
C PRO A 84 3.12 24.77 2.48
N THR A 85 2.79 24.97 3.76
CA THR A 85 1.44 24.84 4.30
C THR A 85 1.18 25.93 5.34
N THR A 86 -0.05 26.02 5.86
CA THR A 86 -0.41 27.03 6.86
C THR A 86 -0.06 26.56 8.28
N ALA A 87 0.12 27.52 9.20
CA ALA A 87 0.28 27.23 10.62
C ALA A 87 -0.94 26.50 11.19
N GLU A 88 -2.15 26.92 10.78
CA GLU A 88 -3.42 26.29 11.15
C GLU A 88 -3.44 24.82 10.72
N ARG A 89 -3.11 24.52 9.46
CA ARG A 89 -3.08 23.13 8.97
C ARG A 89 -2.05 22.28 9.71
N PHE A 90 -0.89 22.84 10.05
CA PHE A 90 0.12 22.15 10.83
C PHE A 90 -0.41 21.80 12.24
N ASP A 91 -1.01 22.77 12.92
CA ASP A 91 -1.56 22.58 14.27
C ASP A 91 -2.75 21.62 14.28
N ASP A 92 -3.67 21.77 13.32
CA ASP A 92 -4.79 20.84 13.14
C ASP A 92 -4.30 19.39 13.08
N MET A 93 -3.31 19.13 12.22
CA MET A 93 -2.78 17.77 12.01
C MET A 93 -1.96 17.27 13.20
N LEU A 94 -1.36 18.16 13.99
CA LEU A 94 -0.69 17.82 15.23
C LEU A 94 -1.69 17.40 16.31
N ASN A 95 -2.91 17.94 16.27
CA ASN A 95 -3.96 17.74 17.26
C ASN A 95 -5.03 16.71 16.86
N VAL A 96 -4.99 16.12 15.66
CA VAL A 96 -5.93 15.05 15.26
C VAL A 96 -5.75 13.81 16.14
N LEU A 97 -4.51 13.32 16.26
CA LEU A 97 -4.12 12.13 17.04
C LEU A 97 -2.66 12.29 17.50
N PRO A 98 -2.24 11.58 18.57
CA PRO A 98 -0.84 11.53 18.95
C PRO A 98 0.06 11.20 17.75
N PRO A 99 1.11 11.99 17.47
CA PRO A 99 1.96 11.77 16.31
C PRO A 99 2.58 10.38 16.28
N ALA A 100 2.63 9.76 15.10
CA ALA A 100 3.28 8.46 14.91
C ALA A 100 4.80 8.55 15.13
N ALA A 101 5.39 9.73 14.95
CA ALA A 101 6.75 10.09 15.34
C ALA A 101 6.88 11.62 15.41
N GLY A 102 7.79 12.13 16.23
CA GLY A 102 8.14 13.56 16.29
C GLY A 102 9.63 13.76 16.55
N VAL A 103 10.23 14.76 15.90
CA VAL A 103 11.64 15.15 16.07
C VAL A 103 11.88 16.56 15.53
N ARG A 104 12.63 17.41 16.26
CA ARG A 104 13.12 18.73 15.80
C ARG A 104 12.05 19.64 15.14
N GLY A 105 10.86 19.75 15.74
CA GLY A 105 9.78 20.58 15.18
C GLY A 105 9.09 19.99 13.94
N ALA A 106 9.29 18.70 13.69
CA ALA A 106 8.60 17.93 12.66
C ALA A 106 7.89 16.72 13.28
N PHE A 107 6.84 16.25 12.61
CA PHE A 107 6.08 15.09 13.03
C PHE A 107 5.46 14.32 11.85
N LEU A 108 5.11 13.06 12.12
CA LEU A 108 4.23 12.24 11.29
C LEU A 108 2.85 12.18 11.92
N VAL A 109 1.80 12.35 11.12
CA VAL A 109 0.40 12.20 11.58
C VAL A 109 0.18 10.82 12.23
N GLY A 110 -0.71 10.74 13.22
CA GLY A 110 -0.93 9.53 14.02
C GLY A 110 -1.41 8.31 13.23
N GLU A 111 -2.23 8.50 12.20
CA GLU A 111 -2.74 7.43 11.35
C GLU A 111 -1.95 7.25 10.05
N PRO A 112 -1.66 6.00 9.64
CA PRO A 112 -1.08 5.73 8.34
C PRO A 112 -2.03 6.17 7.22
N TYR A 113 -1.47 6.83 6.20
CA TYR A 113 -2.19 7.14 4.98
C TYR A 113 -2.29 5.91 4.07
N ASP A 114 -1.19 5.18 3.93
CA ASP A 114 -1.12 3.90 3.24
C ASP A 114 0.02 3.02 3.80
N HIS A 115 0.30 1.92 3.12
CA HIS A 115 1.47 1.08 3.39
C HIS A 115 2.35 1.03 2.14
N ASP A 116 3.66 0.97 2.34
CA ASP A 116 4.62 0.72 1.27
C ASP A 116 4.36 -0.66 0.65
N ALA A 117 4.08 -0.69 -0.65
CA ALA A 117 3.67 -1.91 -1.34
C ALA A 117 4.81 -2.95 -1.43
N GLY A 118 6.07 -2.54 -1.27
CA GLY A 118 7.23 -3.42 -1.39
C GLY A 118 7.65 -4.08 -0.08
N ASN A 119 7.30 -3.51 1.08
CA ASN A 119 7.71 -4.05 2.39
C ASN A 119 6.63 -4.00 3.48
N GLY A 120 5.44 -3.48 3.18
CA GLY A 120 4.31 -3.41 4.09
C GLY A 120 4.47 -2.41 5.24
N GLN A 121 5.51 -1.56 5.25
CA GLN A 121 5.67 -0.58 6.31
C GLN A 121 4.61 0.53 6.20
N PRO A 122 3.99 0.95 7.32
CA PRO A 122 3.04 2.04 7.30
C PRO A 122 3.72 3.35 6.91
N ARG A 123 3.02 4.16 6.12
CA ARG A 123 3.47 5.47 5.68
C ARG A 123 2.48 6.54 6.10
N PHE A 124 3.00 7.65 6.57
CA PHE A 124 2.24 8.70 7.24
C PHE A 124 2.50 10.04 6.55
N GLN A 125 1.52 10.93 6.57
CA GLN A 125 1.74 12.31 6.14
C GLN A 125 2.72 13.00 7.10
N GLY A 126 3.75 13.66 6.56
CA GLY A 126 4.75 14.38 7.35
C GLY A 126 4.49 15.89 7.35
N PHE A 127 4.78 16.52 8.49
CA PHE A 127 4.74 17.96 8.68
C PHE A 127 6.03 18.44 9.35
N ARG A 128 6.49 19.65 9.02
CA ARG A 128 7.63 20.27 9.69
C ARG A 128 7.48 21.78 9.80
N GLN A 129 8.10 22.34 10.83
CA GLN A 129 8.28 23.78 11.01
C GLN A 129 9.75 24.13 10.87
N TRP A 130 10.05 25.21 10.15
CA TRP A 130 11.37 25.82 10.08
C TRP A 130 11.26 27.33 10.30
N GLY A 131 11.74 27.83 11.44
CA GLY A 131 11.49 29.20 11.85
C GLY A 131 9.99 29.49 11.97
N LYS A 132 9.48 30.41 11.13
CA LYS A 132 8.06 30.78 11.08
C LYS A 132 7.30 30.10 9.93
N GLU A 133 7.98 29.27 9.14
CA GLU A 133 7.40 28.61 7.98
C GLU A 133 7.01 27.18 8.31
N PHE A 134 5.91 26.72 7.71
CA PHE A 134 5.34 25.39 7.90
C PHE A 134 5.31 24.65 6.57
N PHE A 135 5.56 23.35 6.61
CA PHE A 135 5.62 22.52 5.42
C PHE A 135 4.94 21.17 5.66
N GLN A 136 4.44 20.59 4.57
CA GLN A 136 3.97 19.20 4.50
C GLN A 136 4.80 18.42 3.49
N SER A 137 5.00 17.13 3.71
CA SER A 137 5.66 16.27 2.73
C SER A 137 4.77 16.09 1.49
N ASN A 138 5.37 16.06 0.30
CA ASN A 138 4.67 15.84 -0.97
C ASN A 138 4.08 14.41 -1.10
N ARG A 139 4.49 13.49 -0.23
CA ARG A 139 3.98 12.11 -0.15
C ARG A 139 4.01 11.58 1.29
N PRO A 140 3.29 10.49 1.58
CA PRO A 140 3.46 9.74 2.81
C PRO A 140 4.87 9.15 2.95
N LEU A 141 5.39 9.14 4.18
CA LEU A 141 6.72 8.69 4.56
C LEU A 141 6.65 7.55 5.58
N THR A 142 7.54 6.58 5.45
CA THR A 142 7.80 5.65 6.56
C THR A 142 8.50 6.38 7.71
N ARG A 143 8.45 5.81 8.92
CA ARG A 143 9.19 6.36 10.08
C ARG A 143 10.70 6.47 9.81
N ALA A 144 11.27 5.52 9.07
CA ALA A 144 12.70 5.50 8.74
C ALA A 144 13.06 6.64 7.78
N GLU A 145 12.30 6.80 6.68
CA GLU A 145 12.47 7.91 5.73
C GLU A 145 12.35 9.27 6.43
N PHE A 146 11.31 9.44 7.26
CA PHE A 146 11.09 10.68 7.99
C PHE A 146 12.29 11.03 8.90
N ARG A 147 12.79 10.08 9.69
CA ARG A 147 13.94 10.33 10.57
C ARG A 147 15.20 10.67 9.78
N ALA A 148 15.47 9.95 8.71
CA ALA A 148 16.62 10.20 7.85
C ALA A 148 16.55 11.59 7.19
N GLU A 149 15.37 11.96 6.67
CA GLU A 149 15.18 13.24 5.99
C GLU A 149 15.26 14.43 6.95
N ILE A 150 14.67 14.34 8.15
CA ILE A 150 14.80 15.42 9.15
C ILE A 150 16.23 15.51 9.70
N ALA A 151 16.99 14.42 9.78
CA ALA A 151 18.41 14.51 10.11
C ALA A 151 19.17 15.29 9.02
N ARG A 152 18.99 14.91 7.74
CA ARG A 152 19.65 15.51 6.57
C ARG A 152 19.39 17.02 6.41
N LEU A 153 18.20 17.50 6.77
CA LEU A 153 17.85 18.93 6.66
C LEU A 153 18.48 19.82 7.74
N HIS A 154 19.10 19.23 8.74
CA HIS A 154 19.69 19.92 9.90
C HIS A 154 21.20 19.74 10.00
N ASP A 155 21.81 18.99 9.09
CA ASP A 155 23.26 18.94 8.86
C ASP A 155 23.67 20.06 7.90
#